data_AF-A0A7Z8KR46-F1
#
_entry.id   AF-A0A7Z8KR46-F1
#
_cell.length_a   1.000
_cell.length_b   1.000
_cell.length_c   1.000
_cell.angle_alpha   90.00
_cell.angle_beta   90.00
_cell.angle_gamma   90.00
#
_symmetry.space_group_name_H-M   'P 1'
#
loop_
_entity.id
_entity.type
_entity.pdbx_description
1 polymer ?
#
loop_
_entity_poly.entity_id
_entity_poly.type
_entity_poly.pdbx_seq_one_letter_code
_entity_poly.pdbx_strand_id
1 'polypeptide(L)'
;MKKSDAKREHIVCNIQTDTEGILIERPNRFLAIVEIDVNGSKSQEKVHVHDPGRLIDILYPGNCVLLRKASNPKRKTGWDMIAGRIGEEWILINSAFHRQISQWILENRIIDKFRNIDNIIPEQRFGDSRLDFLLEEDRKKTWVEVKGCTLAENNVAVFPDAPTTRGKRHLEELIRAVDEGNDAAIIILVFRSDAKCFAPNRKIDIDFTETMIKAVEKGVMIFPLQFIFENNNIYYLSQIPLCLEKTGLIAGLVE
;
A
#
# COMPACT_ATOMS: atom_id res chain seq x y z
N MET A 1 23.39 -6.43 -21.49
CA MET A 1 22.36 -6.60 -20.46
C MET A 1 21.98 -5.25 -19.89
N LYS A 2 20.70 -4.87 -19.95
CA LYS A 2 20.21 -3.58 -19.45
C LYS A 2 20.14 -3.62 -17.93
N LYS A 3 20.43 -2.50 -17.26
CA LYS A 3 20.37 -2.31 -15.79
C LYS A 3 18.99 -2.63 -15.13
N SER A 4 17.98 -3.05 -15.90
CA SER A 4 16.62 -3.35 -15.40
C SER A 4 16.51 -4.71 -14.70
N ASP A 5 17.36 -5.68 -15.03
CA ASP A 5 17.12 -7.07 -14.61
C ASP A 5 17.63 -7.39 -13.20
N ALA A 6 18.55 -6.57 -12.67
CA ALA A 6 19.10 -6.74 -11.32
C ALA A 6 18.13 -6.30 -10.19
N LYS A 7 17.00 -5.66 -10.51
CA LYS A 7 16.04 -5.14 -9.52
C LYS A 7 14.98 -6.16 -9.06
N ARG A 8 15.04 -7.42 -9.52
CA ARG A 8 13.97 -8.42 -9.33
C ARG A 8 14.38 -9.64 -8.50
N GLU A 9 15.43 -9.53 -7.69
CA GLU A 9 15.96 -10.67 -6.92
C GLU A 9 15.10 -11.03 -5.69
N HIS A 10 14.30 -10.09 -5.19
CA HIS A 10 13.46 -10.27 -4.00
C HIS A 10 11.98 -10.46 -4.36
N ILE A 11 11.60 -11.69 -4.68
CA ILE A 11 10.20 -12.07 -4.83
C ILE A 11 9.55 -12.06 -3.44
N VAL A 12 8.53 -11.23 -3.27
CA VAL A 12 7.77 -11.07 -2.03
C VAL A 12 6.66 -12.11 -1.96
N CYS A 13 5.83 -12.16 -2.99
CA CYS A 13 4.75 -13.14 -3.11
C CYS A 13 4.30 -13.27 -4.56
N ASN A 14 3.66 -14.41 -4.86
CA ASN A 14 2.95 -14.63 -6.11
C ASN A 14 1.47 -14.27 -5.93
N ILE A 15 0.93 -13.48 -6.86
CA ILE A 15 -0.47 -13.10 -6.94
C ILE A 15 -0.99 -13.50 -8.32
N GLN A 16 -1.58 -14.68 -8.38
CA GLN A 16 -2.17 -15.19 -9.61
C GLN A 16 -3.30 -14.28 -10.12
N THR A 17 -3.27 -13.99 -11.42
CA THR A 17 -4.36 -13.38 -12.18
C THR A 17 -4.82 -14.34 -13.27
N ASP A 18 -6.10 -14.31 -13.62
CA ASP A 18 -6.69 -15.25 -14.56
C ASP A 18 -6.98 -14.62 -15.93
N THR A 19 -7.24 -13.31 -15.98
CA THR A 19 -7.54 -12.62 -17.23
C THR A 19 -7.33 -11.10 -17.13
N GLU A 20 -7.22 -10.44 -18.29
CA GLU A 20 -7.29 -8.99 -18.41
C GLU A 20 -8.72 -8.55 -18.75
N GLY A 21 -9.05 -7.30 -18.45
CA GLY A 21 -10.32 -6.70 -18.87
C GLY A 21 -10.22 -5.19 -19.01
N ILE A 22 -11.24 -4.59 -19.60
CA ILE A 22 -11.35 -3.14 -19.77
C ILE A 22 -12.40 -2.59 -18.80
N LEU A 23 -11.99 -1.69 -17.92
CA LEU A 23 -12.89 -1.06 -16.97
C LEU A 23 -13.95 -0.24 -17.72
N ILE A 24 -15.23 -0.51 -17.48
CA ILE A 24 -16.35 0.24 -18.08
C ILE A 24 -16.81 1.33 -17.13
N GLU A 25 -17.06 0.99 -15.88
CA GLU A 25 -17.47 1.94 -14.86
C GLU A 25 -17.17 1.42 -13.44
N ARG A 26 -17.16 2.33 -12.47
CA ARG A 26 -17.03 2.04 -11.04
C ARG A 26 -18.24 2.61 -10.29
N PRO A 27 -19.38 1.89 -10.23
CA PRO A 27 -20.61 2.41 -9.63
C PRO A 27 -20.46 2.80 -8.15
N ASN A 28 -19.54 2.16 -7.42
CA ASN A 28 -19.19 2.55 -6.06
C ASN A 28 -17.77 2.07 -5.70
N ARG A 29 -17.29 2.44 -4.52
CA ARG A 29 -15.93 2.13 -4.05
C ARG A 29 -15.54 0.64 -4.09
N PHE A 30 -16.51 -0.28 -4.01
CA PHE A 30 -16.26 -1.72 -3.92
C PHE A 30 -16.75 -2.53 -5.13
N LEU A 31 -17.30 -1.87 -6.16
CA LEU A 31 -17.85 -2.52 -7.34
C LEU A 31 -17.38 -1.80 -8.60
N ALA A 32 -16.86 -2.58 -9.53
CA ALA A 32 -16.57 -2.19 -10.90
C ALA A 32 -17.31 -3.09 -11.89
N ILE A 33 -17.61 -2.55 -13.06
CA ILE A 33 -18.08 -3.30 -14.23
C ILE A 33 -16.94 -3.33 -15.23
N VAL A 34 -16.53 -4.53 -15.64
CA VAL A 34 -15.38 -4.75 -16.53
C VAL A 34 -15.82 -5.58 -17.71
N GLU A 35 -15.44 -5.16 -18.92
CA GLU A 35 -15.57 -5.99 -20.12
C GLU A 35 -14.40 -6.97 -20.17
N ILE A 36 -14.71 -8.27 -20.24
CA ILE A 36 -13.74 -9.35 -20.40
C ILE A 36 -13.95 -9.96 -21.78
N ASP A 37 -12.87 -10.13 -22.53
CA ASP A 37 -12.89 -10.83 -23.82
C ASP A 37 -12.35 -12.26 -23.64
N VAL A 38 -13.21 -13.24 -23.89
CA VAL A 38 -12.84 -14.65 -23.90
C VAL A 38 -13.02 -15.19 -25.31
N ASN A 39 -11.90 -15.41 -26.02
CA ASN A 39 -11.87 -15.94 -27.38
C ASN A 39 -12.72 -15.16 -28.40
N GLY A 40 -12.75 -13.83 -28.30
CA GLY A 40 -13.54 -12.94 -29.17
C GLY A 40 -14.97 -12.72 -28.70
N SER A 41 -15.39 -13.35 -27.59
CA SER A 41 -16.70 -13.11 -26.97
C SER A 41 -16.55 -12.19 -25.78
N LYS A 42 -17.14 -11.00 -25.88
CA LYS A 42 -17.12 -9.98 -24.82
C LYS A 42 -18.29 -10.15 -23.86
N SER A 43 -18.03 -10.13 -22.56
CA SER A 43 -19.06 -10.04 -21.52
C SER A 43 -18.73 -8.95 -20.50
N GLN A 44 -19.78 -8.38 -19.89
CA GLN A 44 -19.63 -7.43 -18.79
C GLN A 44 -19.79 -8.15 -17.46
N GLU A 45 -18.75 -8.07 -16.64
CA GLU A 45 -18.68 -8.79 -15.37
C GLU A 45 -18.64 -7.82 -14.18
N LYS A 46 -19.27 -8.24 -13.08
CA LYS A 46 -19.19 -7.54 -11.80
C LYS A 46 -17.92 -7.93 -11.06
N VAL A 47 -17.06 -6.94 -10.82
CA VAL A 47 -15.75 -7.10 -10.20
C VAL A 47 -15.72 -6.39 -8.85
N HIS A 48 -15.22 -7.07 -7.83
CA HIS A 48 -15.00 -6.48 -6.52
C HIS A 48 -13.66 -5.71 -6.48
N VAL A 49 -13.70 -4.50 -5.94
CA VAL A 49 -12.52 -3.67 -5.69
C VAL A 49 -12.25 -3.67 -4.19
N HIS A 50 -11.06 -4.12 -3.78
CA HIS A 50 -10.67 -4.20 -2.35
C HIS A 50 -10.11 -2.87 -1.81
N ASP A 51 -9.80 -1.92 -2.69
CA ASP A 51 -9.28 -0.61 -2.29
C ASP A 51 -10.43 0.39 -2.05
N PRO A 52 -10.54 0.99 -0.84
CA PRO A 52 -11.54 2.01 -0.56
C PRO A 52 -11.20 3.39 -1.16
N GLY A 53 -9.97 3.59 -1.65
CA GLY A 53 -9.47 4.80 -2.27
C GLY A 53 -10.14 5.12 -3.60
N ARG A 54 -9.88 6.32 -4.12
CA ARG A 54 -10.46 6.80 -5.37
C ARG A 54 -9.74 6.22 -6.58
N LEU A 55 -8.42 6.03 -6.50
CA LEU A 55 -7.58 5.45 -7.55
C LEU A 55 -7.84 6.10 -8.92
N ILE A 56 -7.95 7.43 -8.96
CA ILE A 56 -8.47 8.16 -10.14
C ILE A 56 -7.62 7.99 -11.41
N ASP A 57 -6.34 7.71 -11.26
CA ASP A 57 -5.37 7.47 -12.34
C ASP A 57 -5.37 6.00 -12.80
N ILE A 58 -6.15 5.14 -12.16
CA ILE A 58 -6.23 3.70 -12.45
C ILE A 58 -7.68 3.28 -12.77
N LEU A 59 -8.66 3.73 -12.01
CA LEU A 59 -10.05 3.28 -12.09
C LEU A 59 -10.92 4.24 -12.90
N TYR A 60 -10.49 4.54 -14.13
CA TYR A 60 -11.24 5.30 -15.12
C TYR A 60 -11.75 4.41 -16.27
N PRO A 61 -12.92 4.72 -16.88
CA PRO A 61 -13.43 3.98 -18.04
C PRO A 61 -12.40 3.88 -19.17
N GLY A 62 -12.21 2.68 -19.70
CA GLY A 62 -11.25 2.36 -20.76
C GLY A 62 -9.90 1.86 -20.26
N ASN A 63 -9.57 1.95 -18.95
CA ASN A 63 -8.30 1.43 -18.47
C ASN A 63 -8.27 -0.10 -18.45
N CYS A 64 -7.09 -0.67 -18.70
CA CYS A 64 -6.87 -2.12 -18.59
C CYS A 64 -6.66 -2.54 -17.13
N VAL A 65 -7.24 -3.66 -16.75
CA VAL A 65 -7.19 -4.22 -15.39
C VAL A 65 -6.89 -5.72 -15.41
N LEU A 66 -6.23 -6.21 -14.37
CA LEU A 66 -6.02 -7.62 -14.13
C LEU A 66 -7.04 -8.15 -13.11
N LEU A 67 -7.63 -9.30 -13.44
CA LEU A 67 -8.71 -9.90 -12.69
C LEU A 67 -8.34 -11.30 -12.21
N ARG A 68 -8.87 -11.67 -11.04
CA ARG A 68 -8.86 -13.05 -10.53
C ARG A 68 -10.27 -13.52 -10.29
N LYS A 69 -10.60 -14.72 -10.76
CA LYS A 69 -11.91 -15.32 -10.59
C LYS A 69 -12.16 -15.62 -9.12
N ALA A 70 -13.35 -15.27 -8.65
CA ALA A 70 -13.76 -15.59 -7.29
C ALA A 70 -13.89 -17.10 -7.12
N SER A 71 -13.27 -17.66 -6.08
CA SER A 71 -13.37 -19.08 -5.75
C SER A 71 -14.74 -19.50 -5.18
N ASN A 72 -15.43 -18.58 -4.51
CA ASN A 72 -16.74 -18.84 -3.91
C ASN A 72 -17.87 -18.48 -4.89
N PRO A 73 -18.63 -19.47 -5.39
CA PRO A 73 -19.71 -19.24 -6.37
C PRO A 73 -20.91 -18.48 -5.80
N LYS A 74 -21.02 -18.34 -4.46
CA LYS A 74 -22.12 -17.59 -3.81
C LYS A 74 -21.89 -16.08 -3.77
N ARG A 75 -20.74 -15.59 -4.23
CA ARG A 75 -20.42 -14.15 -4.22
C ARG A 75 -21.29 -13.39 -5.22
N LYS A 76 -21.64 -12.14 -4.86
CA LYS A 76 -22.36 -11.21 -5.74
C LYS A 76 -21.50 -10.72 -6.93
N THR A 77 -20.18 -10.83 -6.81
CA THR A 77 -19.17 -10.46 -7.82
C THR A 77 -18.42 -11.72 -8.23
N GLY A 78 -18.30 -11.96 -9.54
CA GLY A 78 -17.60 -13.14 -10.07
C GLY A 78 -16.07 -13.03 -10.04
N TRP A 79 -15.55 -11.83 -9.81
CA TRP A 79 -14.13 -11.51 -9.94
C TRP A 79 -13.67 -10.55 -8.84
N ASP A 80 -12.38 -10.61 -8.53
CA ASP A 80 -11.63 -9.59 -7.78
C ASP A 80 -10.71 -8.84 -8.74
N MET A 81 -10.69 -7.51 -8.62
CA MET A 81 -9.68 -6.70 -9.30
C MET A 81 -8.35 -6.85 -8.54
N ILE A 82 -7.29 -7.17 -9.27
CA ILE A 82 -5.95 -7.37 -8.71
C ILE A 82 -5.09 -6.13 -8.93
N ALA A 83 -5.02 -5.68 -10.17
CA ALA A 83 -4.19 -4.55 -10.58
C ALA A 83 -4.88 -3.73 -11.67
N GLY A 84 -4.44 -2.49 -11.85
CA GLY A 84 -4.78 -1.68 -13.01
C GLY A 84 -3.54 -1.10 -13.67
N ARG A 85 -3.65 -0.78 -14.96
CA ARG A 85 -2.52 -0.34 -15.78
C ARG A 85 -2.21 1.15 -15.55
N ILE A 86 -0.93 1.50 -15.44
CA ILE A 86 -0.43 2.87 -15.64
C ILE A 86 0.75 2.78 -16.61
N GLY A 87 0.57 3.31 -17.83
CA GLY A 87 1.56 3.13 -18.90
C GLY A 87 1.78 1.65 -19.19
N GLU A 88 3.03 1.19 -19.05
CA GLU A 88 3.39 -0.22 -19.23
C GLU A 88 3.37 -1.04 -17.94
N GLU A 89 3.14 -0.41 -16.79
CA GLU A 89 3.19 -1.08 -15.49
C GLU A 89 1.82 -1.50 -14.98
N TRP A 90 1.82 -2.62 -14.25
CA TRP A 90 0.67 -3.05 -13.45
C TRP A 90 0.83 -2.55 -12.03
N ILE A 91 -0.14 -1.78 -11.55
CA ILE A 91 -0.18 -1.28 -10.19
C ILE A 91 -1.07 -2.21 -9.37
N LEU A 92 -0.51 -2.88 -8.36
CA LEU A 92 -1.31 -3.65 -7.41
C LEU A 92 -2.27 -2.70 -6.68
N ILE A 93 -3.57 -2.93 -6.81
CA ILE A 93 -4.60 -2.17 -6.09
C ILE A 93 -5.36 -3.04 -5.09
N ASN A 94 -5.15 -4.35 -5.09
CA ASN A 94 -5.85 -5.23 -4.18
C ASN A 94 -5.20 -5.21 -2.78
N SER A 95 -5.77 -4.39 -1.91
CA SER A 95 -5.27 -4.17 -0.54
C SER A 95 -5.27 -5.43 0.34
N ALA A 96 -6.01 -6.49 -0.03
CA ALA A 96 -6.01 -7.75 0.72
C ALA A 96 -4.62 -8.43 0.77
N PHE A 97 -3.71 -8.09 -0.15
CA PHE A 97 -2.34 -8.61 -0.16
C PHE A 97 -1.37 -7.79 0.70
N HIS A 98 -1.75 -6.59 1.14
CA HIS A 98 -0.86 -5.72 1.92
C HIS A 98 -0.38 -6.40 3.21
N ARG A 99 -1.25 -7.17 3.88
CA ARG A 99 -0.88 -7.95 5.07
C ARG A 99 0.20 -8.98 4.76
N GLN A 100 0.08 -9.72 3.66
CA GLN A 100 1.07 -10.73 3.25
C GLN A 100 2.40 -10.09 2.87
N ILE A 101 2.36 -8.99 2.12
CA ILE A 101 3.56 -8.23 1.73
C ILE A 101 4.28 -7.70 2.98
N SER A 102 3.53 -7.17 3.94
CA SER A 102 4.06 -6.63 5.19
C SER A 102 4.62 -7.70 6.10
N GLN A 103 3.96 -8.86 6.19
CA GLN A 103 4.51 -10.02 6.89
C GLN A 103 5.87 -10.41 6.29
N TRP A 104 5.97 -10.50 4.96
CA TRP A 104 7.23 -10.81 4.29
C TRP A 104 8.33 -9.77 4.57
N ILE A 105 8.00 -8.47 4.55
CA ILE A 105 8.94 -7.38 4.88
C ILE A 105 9.55 -7.58 6.28
N LEU A 106 8.70 -7.90 7.25
CA LEU A 106 9.08 -8.06 8.65
C LEU A 106 9.87 -9.35 8.89
N GLU A 107 9.40 -10.48 8.34
CA GLU A 107 10.08 -11.78 8.46
C GLU A 107 11.45 -11.80 7.79
N ASN A 108 11.59 -11.10 6.65
CA ASN A 108 12.85 -11.00 5.91
C ASN A 108 13.72 -9.82 6.37
N ARG A 109 13.31 -9.10 7.41
CA ARG A 109 14.10 -8.02 8.05
C ARG A 109 14.58 -6.97 7.05
N ILE A 110 13.70 -6.62 6.11
CA ILE A 110 14.00 -5.65 5.04
C ILE A 110 14.29 -4.26 5.60
N ILE A 111 13.65 -3.92 6.73
CA ILE A 111 13.85 -2.66 7.43
C ILE A 111 14.94 -2.86 8.48
N ASP A 112 16.03 -2.11 8.36
CA ASP A 112 17.22 -2.25 9.22
C ASP A 112 16.94 -2.07 10.71
N LYS A 113 15.97 -1.22 11.05
CA LYS A 113 15.50 -1.01 12.43
C LYS A 113 14.91 -2.28 13.05
N PHE A 114 14.43 -3.22 12.23
CA PHE A 114 13.67 -4.39 12.65
C PHE A 114 14.45 -5.71 12.48
N ARG A 115 15.79 -5.66 12.54
CA ARG A 115 16.65 -6.84 12.33
C ARG A 115 16.61 -7.87 13.46
N ASN A 116 16.17 -7.49 14.66
CA ASN A 116 16.22 -8.33 15.86
C ASN A 116 14.82 -8.67 16.40
N ILE A 117 13.78 -8.67 15.55
CA ILE A 117 12.43 -9.04 16.00
C ILE A 117 12.42 -10.49 16.51
N ASP A 118 11.86 -10.68 17.71
CA ASP A 118 11.58 -11.99 18.30
C ASP A 118 10.19 -12.49 17.88
N ASN A 119 9.16 -11.64 17.96
CA ASN A 119 7.78 -11.96 17.60
C ASN A 119 7.16 -10.92 16.68
N ILE A 120 6.40 -11.39 15.69
CA ILE A 120 5.52 -10.58 14.84
C ILE A 120 4.08 -10.97 15.13
N ILE A 121 3.33 -10.09 15.80
CA ILE A 121 1.97 -10.38 16.24
C ILE A 121 1.00 -9.52 15.41
N PRO A 122 0.21 -10.10 14.50
CA PRO A 122 -0.68 -9.34 13.63
C PRO A 122 -1.95 -8.87 14.37
N GLU A 123 -2.62 -7.86 13.82
CA GLU A 123 -4.00 -7.48 14.12
C GLU A 123 -4.23 -7.15 15.62
N GLN A 124 -3.30 -6.43 16.23
CA GLN A 124 -3.32 -6.14 17.66
C GLN A 124 -4.10 -4.86 18.00
N ARG A 125 -4.88 -4.93 19.08
CA ARG A 125 -5.65 -3.79 19.57
C ARG A 125 -4.74 -2.84 20.34
N PHE A 126 -4.80 -1.56 20.01
CA PHE A 126 -4.19 -0.46 20.76
C PHE A 126 -5.18 0.70 20.82
N GLY A 127 -5.46 1.17 22.04
CA GLY A 127 -6.51 2.16 22.28
C GLY A 127 -7.87 1.72 21.70
N ASP A 128 -8.41 2.57 20.82
CA ASP A 128 -9.70 2.37 20.15
C ASP A 128 -9.55 1.80 18.73
N SER A 129 -8.33 1.49 18.32
CA SER A 129 -8.01 0.96 16.99
C SER A 129 -7.41 -0.44 17.05
N ARG A 130 -7.28 -1.03 15.87
CA ARG A 130 -6.47 -2.22 15.64
C ARG A 130 -5.39 -1.83 14.65
N LEU A 131 -4.14 -1.99 15.07
CA LEU A 131 -2.96 -1.76 14.27
C LEU A 131 -2.54 -3.07 13.61
N ASP A 132 -1.87 -2.98 12.46
CA ASP A 132 -1.60 -4.15 11.62
C ASP A 132 -0.64 -5.14 12.30
N PHE A 133 0.39 -4.65 13.01
CA PHE A 133 1.34 -5.50 13.74
C PHE A 133 1.82 -4.90 15.06
N LEU A 134 2.14 -5.78 16.00
CA LEU A 134 2.99 -5.52 17.16
C LEU A 134 4.26 -6.35 17.00
N LEU A 135 5.41 -5.70 17.02
CA LEU A 135 6.72 -6.34 17.04
C LEU A 135 7.26 -6.37 18.47
N GLU A 136 7.83 -7.49 18.87
CA GLU A 136 8.53 -7.62 20.16
C GLU A 136 10.01 -7.90 19.90
N GLU A 137 10.88 -7.14 20.56
CA GLU A 137 12.34 -7.32 20.62
C GLU A 137 12.78 -7.19 22.09
N ASP A 138 13.12 -8.31 22.72
CA ASP A 138 13.38 -8.44 24.17
C ASP A 138 12.23 -7.84 25.01
N ARG A 139 12.42 -6.63 25.56
CA ARG A 139 11.40 -5.91 26.36
C ARG A 139 10.78 -4.73 25.62
N LYS A 140 11.19 -4.48 24.39
CA LYS A 140 10.70 -3.37 23.56
C LYS A 140 9.56 -3.83 22.68
N LYS A 141 8.59 -2.95 22.52
CA LYS A 141 7.42 -3.13 21.67
C LYS A 141 7.45 -2.07 20.58
N THR A 142 7.27 -2.48 19.34
CA THR A 142 7.05 -1.56 18.21
C THR A 142 5.66 -1.77 17.64
N TRP A 143 4.82 -0.75 17.68
CA TRP A 143 3.51 -0.76 17.02
C TRP A 143 3.64 -0.36 15.56
N VAL A 144 3.08 -1.14 14.65
CA VAL A 144 3.24 -0.94 13.21
C VAL A 144 1.90 -0.87 12.50
N GLU A 145 1.73 0.19 11.71
CA GLU A 145 0.62 0.34 10.77
C GLU A 145 1.12 0.27 9.32
N VAL A 146 0.31 -0.24 8.42
CA VAL A 146 0.61 -0.39 6.98
C VAL A 146 -0.37 0.45 6.16
N LYS A 147 0.15 1.18 5.17
CA LYS A 147 -0.67 1.86 4.15
C LYS A 147 -0.21 1.49 2.75
N GLY A 148 -1.15 1.30 1.84
CA GLY A 148 -0.86 1.19 0.41
C GLY A 148 -0.85 2.56 -0.25
N CYS A 149 0.11 2.80 -1.13
CA CYS A 149 0.24 4.02 -1.92
C CYS A 149 0.42 3.67 -3.40
N THR A 150 -0.58 4.03 -4.19
CA THR A 150 -0.66 3.80 -5.64
C THR A 150 -0.61 5.11 -6.43
N LEU A 151 -0.80 6.26 -5.77
CA LEU A 151 -0.77 7.58 -6.39
C LEU A 151 0.66 8.14 -6.36
N ALA A 152 1.15 8.62 -7.50
CA ALA A 152 2.36 9.42 -7.57
C ALA A 152 2.22 10.62 -8.52
N GLU A 153 2.74 11.77 -8.08
CA GLU A 153 2.76 13.03 -8.82
C GLU A 153 4.20 13.53 -8.94
N ASN A 154 4.69 13.76 -10.17
CA ASN A 154 6.05 14.26 -10.43
C ASN A 154 7.15 13.42 -9.76
N ASN A 155 7.07 12.08 -9.87
CA ASN A 155 7.97 11.12 -9.21
C ASN A 155 7.91 11.16 -7.67
N VAL A 156 6.83 11.67 -7.07
CA VAL A 156 6.61 11.64 -5.62
C VAL A 156 5.40 10.77 -5.34
N ALA A 157 5.59 9.66 -4.63
CA ALA A 157 4.50 8.86 -4.09
C ALA A 157 3.77 9.67 -3.03
N VAL A 158 2.44 9.74 -3.12
CA VAL A 158 1.63 10.56 -2.22
C VAL A 158 0.47 9.78 -1.62
N PHE A 159 0.22 9.98 -0.33
CA PHE A 159 -0.89 9.35 0.39
C PHE A 159 -1.55 10.34 1.36
N PRO A 160 -2.89 10.38 1.46
CA PRO A 160 -3.85 9.51 0.78
C PRO A 160 -4.28 10.02 -0.60
N ASP A 161 -5.06 9.22 -1.33
CA ASP A 161 -5.74 9.58 -2.58
C ASP A 161 -7.20 10.04 -2.37
N ALA A 162 -7.70 9.91 -1.13
CA ALA A 162 -8.97 10.45 -0.64
C ALA A 162 -8.87 10.80 0.86
N PRO A 163 -9.69 11.73 1.39
CA PRO A 163 -9.70 12.02 2.83
C PRO A 163 -9.90 10.76 3.70
N THR A 164 -9.11 10.63 4.77
CA THR A 164 -9.03 9.40 5.58
C THR A 164 -9.01 9.68 7.09
N THR A 165 -10.20 9.79 7.69
CA THR A 165 -10.35 9.90 9.15
C THR A 165 -9.77 8.68 9.89
N ARG A 166 -9.88 7.48 9.29
CA ARG A 166 -9.28 6.26 9.83
C ARG A 166 -7.75 6.32 9.83
N GLY A 167 -7.14 6.81 8.75
CA GLY A 167 -5.70 6.98 8.66
C GLY A 167 -5.18 7.96 9.71
N LYS A 168 -5.87 9.09 9.89
CA LYS A 168 -5.56 10.08 10.94
C LYS A 168 -5.60 9.44 12.34
N ARG A 169 -6.69 8.75 12.67
CA ARG A 169 -6.84 8.07 13.97
C ARG A 169 -5.70 7.07 14.23
N HIS A 170 -5.31 6.30 13.22
CA HIS A 170 -4.21 5.33 13.40
C HIS A 170 -2.86 6.04 13.65
N LEU A 171 -2.60 7.19 13.03
CA LEU A 171 -1.42 7.99 13.36
C LEU A 171 -1.46 8.54 14.79
N GLU A 172 -2.62 8.98 15.28
CA GLU A 172 -2.81 9.41 16.66
C GLU A 172 -2.55 8.28 17.66
N GLU A 173 -2.97 7.06 17.35
CA GLU A 173 -2.67 5.86 18.15
C GLU A 173 -1.17 5.51 18.14
N LEU A 174 -0.47 5.68 17.01
CA LEU A 174 0.99 5.52 16.95
C LEU A 174 1.72 6.58 17.78
N ILE A 175 1.29 7.85 17.72
CA ILE A 175 1.82 8.91 18.59
C ILE A 175 1.63 8.53 20.06
N ARG A 176 0.44 8.06 20.43
CA ARG A 176 0.14 7.61 21.79
C ARG A 176 1.02 6.44 22.21
N ALA A 177 1.30 5.48 21.32
CA ALA A 177 2.21 4.37 21.61
C ALA A 177 3.61 4.88 21.98
N VAL A 178 4.11 5.91 21.28
CA VAL A 178 5.38 6.56 21.61
C VAL A 178 5.32 7.33 22.93
N ASP A 179 4.24 8.08 23.17
CA ASP A 179 4.04 8.78 24.44
C ASP A 179 3.94 7.81 25.65
N GLU A 180 3.50 6.57 25.43
CA GLU A 180 3.48 5.47 26.42
C GLU A 180 4.83 4.71 26.54
N GLY A 181 5.86 5.16 25.82
CA GLY A 181 7.22 4.60 25.91
C GLY A 181 7.50 3.40 25.01
N ASN A 182 6.62 3.11 24.04
CA ASN A 182 6.86 2.10 23.02
C ASN A 182 7.50 2.74 21.77
N ASP A 183 8.07 1.93 20.89
CA ASP A 183 8.40 2.38 19.54
C ASP A 183 7.14 2.31 18.66
N ALA A 184 7.12 3.09 17.58
CA ALA A 184 6.03 3.07 16.62
C ALA A 184 6.53 3.31 15.20
N ALA A 185 5.90 2.67 14.22
CA ALA A 185 6.22 2.84 12.82
C ALA A 185 5.01 2.77 11.90
N ILE A 186 5.15 3.38 10.73
CA ILE A 186 4.24 3.22 9.61
C ILE A 186 5.03 2.76 8.39
N ILE A 187 4.59 1.66 7.79
CA ILE A 187 5.14 1.12 6.55
C ILE A 187 4.22 1.56 5.41
N ILE A 188 4.80 2.25 4.41
CA ILE A 188 4.08 2.65 3.20
C ILE A 188 4.50 1.70 2.07
N LEU A 189 3.55 0.89 1.59
CA LEU A 189 3.73 0.03 0.42
C LEU A 189 3.50 0.87 -0.84
N VAL A 190 4.60 1.29 -1.48
CA VAL A 190 4.59 2.14 -2.68
C VAL A 190 4.62 1.26 -3.92
N PHE A 191 3.48 1.12 -4.60
CA PHE A 191 3.36 0.37 -5.86
C PHE A 191 3.60 1.27 -7.07
N ARG A 192 4.60 2.16 -6.99
CA ARG A 192 4.91 3.16 -8.02
C ARG A 192 6.40 3.18 -8.25
N SER A 193 6.85 2.47 -9.28
CA SER A 193 8.28 2.31 -9.60
C SER A 193 8.93 3.65 -10.03
N ASP A 194 8.11 4.58 -10.53
CA ASP A 194 8.45 5.94 -10.91
C ASP A 194 8.70 6.87 -9.70
N ALA A 195 8.25 6.50 -8.51
CA ALA A 195 8.45 7.30 -7.31
C ALA A 195 9.91 7.30 -6.84
N LYS A 196 10.43 8.47 -6.49
CA LYS A 196 11.78 8.68 -5.93
C LYS A 196 11.77 9.02 -4.45
N CYS A 197 10.62 9.42 -3.93
CA CYS A 197 10.41 9.76 -2.53
C CYS A 197 8.91 9.64 -2.20
N PHE A 198 8.57 9.71 -0.91
CA PHE A 198 7.20 9.71 -0.42
C PHE A 198 6.86 11.01 0.34
N ALA A 199 5.61 11.50 0.20
CA ALA A 199 5.10 12.60 1.00
C ALA A 199 3.60 12.42 1.33
N PRO A 200 3.11 12.95 2.47
CA PRO A 200 1.69 13.02 2.72
C PRO A 200 1.00 13.98 1.72
N ASN A 201 -0.23 13.66 1.33
CA ASN A 201 -0.97 14.42 0.32
C ASN A 201 -1.80 15.54 0.96
N ARG A 202 -1.14 16.67 1.25
CA ARG A 202 -1.78 17.85 1.87
C ARG A 202 -2.98 18.40 1.08
N LYS A 203 -2.96 18.29 -0.25
CA LYS A 203 -4.06 18.77 -1.11
C LYS A 203 -5.34 17.96 -0.90
N ILE A 204 -5.19 16.67 -0.60
CA ILE A 204 -6.31 15.74 -0.41
C ILE A 204 -6.75 15.69 1.05
N ASP A 205 -5.81 15.66 1.98
CA ASP A 205 -6.10 15.55 3.42
C ASP A 205 -5.05 16.30 4.24
N ILE A 206 -5.39 17.55 4.59
CA ILE A 206 -4.54 18.41 5.42
C ILE A 206 -4.41 17.88 6.85
N ASP A 207 -5.51 17.36 7.41
CA ASP A 207 -5.54 16.80 8.76
C ASP A 207 -4.62 15.59 8.89
N PHE A 208 -4.69 14.64 7.94
CA PHE A 208 -3.78 13.50 7.90
C PHE A 208 -2.32 13.95 7.78
N THR A 209 -2.07 14.96 6.94
CA THR A 209 -0.72 15.49 6.73
C THR A 209 -0.14 16.09 8.00
N GLU A 210 -0.90 16.95 8.69
CA GLU A 210 -0.48 17.58 9.94
C GLU A 210 -0.27 16.54 11.05
N THR A 211 -1.15 15.54 11.14
CA THR A 211 -0.96 14.43 12.09
C THR A 211 0.28 13.59 11.75
N MET A 212 0.59 13.35 10.47
CA MET A 212 1.79 12.62 10.07
C MET A 212 3.07 13.40 10.42
N ILE A 213 3.08 14.73 10.21
CA ILE A 213 4.21 15.59 10.62
C ILE A 213 4.42 15.49 12.13
N LYS A 214 3.34 15.65 12.91
CA LYS A 214 3.37 15.51 14.37
C LYS A 214 3.84 14.11 14.80
N ALA A 215 3.48 13.07 14.06
CA ALA A 215 3.93 11.70 14.33
C ALA A 215 5.45 11.57 14.20
N VAL A 216 6.03 12.12 13.13
CA VAL A 216 7.48 12.15 12.94
C VAL A 216 8.17 12.94 14.06
N GLU A 217 7.66 14.13 14.40
CA GLU A 217 8.20 14.95 15.49
C GLU A 217 8.18 14.24 16.85
N LYS A 218 7.21 13.34 17.05
CA LYS A 218 7.09 12.52 18.25
C LYS A 218 7.97 11.28 18.24
N GLY A 219 8.58 10.92 17.12
CA GLY A 219 9.45 9.74 16.99
C GLY A 219 8.79 8.53 16.33
N VAL A 220 7.61 8.68 15.70
CA VAL A 220 7.03 7.64 14.86
C VAL A 220 7.85 7.52 13.57
N MET A 221 8.39 6.32 13.32
CA MET A 221 9.23 6.05 12.14
C MET A 221 8.38 5.83 10.89
N ILE A 222 8.84 6.29 9.73
CA ILE A 222 8.13 6.10 8.46
C ILE A 222 9.04 5.34 7.48
N PHE A 223 8.54 4.22 6.94
CA PHE A 223 9.27 3.37 6.01
C PHE A 223 8.52 3.25 4.67
N PRO A 224 8.81 4.12 3.68
CA PRO A 224 8.30 3.96 2.34
C PRO A 224 9.10 2.89 1.58
N LEU A 225 8.46 1.77 1.27
CA LEU A 225 9.05 0.63 0.57
C LEU A 225 8.43 0.50 -0.81
N GLN A 226 9.26 0.47 -1.84
CA GLN A 226 8.84 0.45 -3.23
C GLN A 226 8.76 -0.98 -3.77
N PHE A 227 7.67 -1.25 -4.50
CA PHE A 227 7.37 -2.55 -5.10
C PHE A 227 6.95 -2.39 -6.57
N ILE A 228 7.11 -3.47 -7.34
CA ILE A 228 6.53 -3.61 -8.68
C ILE A 228 5.74 -4.93 -8.76
N PHE A 229 4.63 -4.91 -9.49
CA PHE A 229 3.85 -6.10 -9.82
C PHE A 229 4.08 -6.47 -11.29
N GLU A 230 4.68 -7.62 -11.53
CA GLU A 230 5.02 -8.08 -12.87
C GLU A 230 4.98 -9.60 -12.93
N ASN A 231 4.45 -10.18 -14.02
CA ASN A 231 4.39 -11.63 -14.22
C ASN A 231 3.78 -12.39 -13.02
N ASN A 232 2.70 -11.86 -12.45
CA ASN A 232 2.04 -12.39 -11.25
C ASN A 232 2.91 -12.41 -9.98
N ASN A 233 4.00 -11.66 -9.92
CA ASN A 233 4.84 -11.57 -8.73
C ASN A 233 4.97 -10.13 -8.25
N ILE A 234 5.00 -9.96 -6.94
CA ILE A 234 5.42 -8.72 -6.30
C ILE A 234 6.92 -8.81 -6.04
N TYR A 235 7.65 -7.81 -6.51
CA TYR A 235 9.08 -7.66 -6.24
C TYR A 235 9.32 -6.45 -5.36
N TYR A 236 10.14 -6.62 -4.32
CA TYR A 236 10.68 -5.49 -3.57
C TYR A 236 11.80 -4.83 -4.39
N LEU A 237 11.76 -3.49 -4.50
CA LEU A 237 12.77 -2.72 -5.22
C LEU A 237 13.76 -2.05 -4.28
N SER A 238 13.27 -1.22 -3.36
CA SER A 238 14.09 -0.42 -2.45
C SER A 238 13.23 0.33 -1.44
N GLN A 239 13.85 0.79 -0.35
CA GLN A 239 13.30 1.86 0.49
C GLN A 239 13.56 3.21 -0.19
N ILE A 240 12.55 4.07 -0.26
CA ILE A 240 12.67 5.44 -0.79
C ILE A 240 12.56 6.46 0.34
N PRO A 241 13.25 7.61 0.25
CA PRO A 241 13.24 8.62 1.32
C PRO A 241 11.90 9.36 1.44
N LEU A 242 11.70 10.05 2.57
CA LEU A 242 10.67 11.09 2.67
C LEU A 242 11.07 12.31 1.83
N CYS A 243 10.10 12.92 1.16
CA CYS A 243 10.31 14.13 0.39
C CYS A 243 10.24 15.37 1.32
N LEU A 244 11.37 15.69 1.96
CA LEU A 244 11.51 16.73 3.00
C LEU A 244 10.93 18.09 2.59
N GLU A 245 11.18 18.54 1.37
CA GLU A 245 10.68 19.83 0.86
C GLU A 245 9.15 19.90 0.75
N LYS A 246 8.48 18.74 0.59
CA LYS A 246 7.02 18.65 0.43
C LYS A 246 6.31 18.23 1.71
N THR A 247 7.02 17.68 2.68
CA THR A 247 6.47 17.27 3.98
C THR A 247 6.50 18.42 5.00
N GLY A 248 7.30 19.47 4.78
CA GLY A 248 7.56 20.49 5.78
C GLY A 248 8.42 19.99 6.95
N LEU A 249 8.99 18.78 6.84
CA LEU A 249 9.86 18.19 7.85
C LEU A 249 11.30 18.71 7.69
N ILE A 250 11.93 19.04 8.82
CA ILE A 250 13.34 19.46 8.86
C ILE A 250 14.23 18.20 8.72
N ALA A 251 15.34 18.32 7.99
CA ALA A 251 16.24 17.20 7.66
C ALA A 251 16.75 16.37 8.85
N GLY A 252 16.77 16.92 10.07
CA GLY A 252 17.22 16.22 11.29
C GLY A 252 16.14 15.39 12.02
N LEU A 253 14.91 15.32 11.51
CA LEU A 253 13.82 14.52 12.09
C LEU A 253 13.62 13.16 11.41
N VAL A 254 14.44 12.82 10.41
CA VAL A 254 14.25 11.66 9.51
C VAL A 254 15.49 10.75 9.46
N GLU A 255 16.44 10.94 10.39
CA GLU A 255 17.64 10.08 10.51
C GLU A 255 17.33 8.72 11.18
#